data_AF-A0A822C7L3-F1
#
_entry.id   AF-A0A822C7L3-F1
#
_cell.length_a   1.000
_cell.length_b   1.000
_cell.length_c   1.000
_cell.angle_alpha   90.00
_cell.angle_beta   90.00
_cell.angle_gamma   90.00
#
_symmetry.space_group_name_H-M   'P 1'
#
loop_
_entity.id
_entity.type
_entity.pdbx_description
1 polymer ?
#
loop_
_entity_poly.entity_id
_entity_poly.type
_entity_poly.pdbx_seq_one_letter_code
_entity_poly.pdbx_strand_id
1 'polypeptide(L)' 'MWPLAKARQAVDAMVATGLAAAGYQYVNLDDCWQLTRDSQGIIHPDPQAFPSGISALADYVHSRKLKFSLYSGT' A
#
# COMPACT_ATOMS: atom_id res chain seq x y z
N MET A 1 -14.56 2.07 1.78
CA MET A 1 -14.33 2.68 3.12
C MET A 1 -13.68 1.63 4.03
N TRP A 2 -12.38 1.56 4.37
CA TRP A 2 -11.20 2.43 4.30
C TRP A 2 -9.96 1.62 3.82
N PRO A 3 -9.34 1.92 2.66
CA PRO A 3 -8.20 1.15 2.13
C PRO A 3 -6.90 1.29 2.93
N LEU A 4 -6.50 2.50 3.33
CA LEU A 4 -5.23 2.73 4.05
C LEU A 4 -5.17 2.02 5.41
N ALA A 5 -6.24 2.10 6.20
CA ALA A 5 -6.30 1.43 7.50
C ALA A 5 -6.22 -0.09 7.36
N LYS A 6 -6.91 -0.66 6.36
CA LYS A 6 -6.85 -2.09 6.05
C LYS A 6 -5.47 -2.53 5.58
N ALA A 7 -4.80 -1.73 4.75
CA ALA A 7 -3.44 -2.02 4.32
C ALA A 7 -2.47 -2.08 5.51
N ARG A 8 -2.53 -1.11 6.44
CA ARG A 8 -1.71 -1.12 7.65
C ARG A 8 -2.00 -2.31 8.55
N GLN A 9 -3.28 -2.66 8.74
CA GLN A 9 -3.67 -3.85 9.50
C GLN A 9 -3.12 -5.14 8.89
N ALA A 10 -3.13 -5.29 7.57
CA ALA A 10 -2.55 -6.44 6.89
C ALA A 10 -1.04 -6.53 7.11
N VAL A 11 -0.33 -5.41 6.99
CA VAL A 11 1.11 -5.29 7.29
C VAL A 11 1.42 -5.75 8.72
N ASP A 12 0.68 -5.24 9.70
CA ASP A 12 0.88 -5.60 11.10
C ASP A 12 0.56 -7.08 11.36
N ALA A 13 -0.49 -7.60 10.74
CA ALA A 13 -0.83 -9.02 10.83
C ALA A 13 0.26 -9.93 10.25
N MET A 14 0.88 -9.56 9.13
CA MET A 14 2.00 -10.33 8.56
C MET A 14 3.17 -10.47 9.53
N VAL A 15 3.45 -9.43 10.32
CA VAL A 15 4.50 -9.47 11.35
C VAL A 15 4.03 -10.26 12.57
N ALA A 16 2.86 -9.93 13.11
CA ALA A 16 2.34 -10.49 14.36
C ALA A 16 2.08 -12.01 14.28
N THR A 17 1.67 -12.51 13.11
CA THR A 17 1.39 -13.93 12.89
C THR A 17 2.63 -14.75 12.52
N GLY A 18 3.78 -14.11 12.32
CA GLY A 18 5.02 -14.78 11.91
C GLY A 18 5.13 -15.07 10.42
N LEU A 19 4.17 -14.65 9.58
CA LEU A 19 4.25 -14.78 8.12
C LEU A 19 5.50 -14.10 7.55
N ALA A 20 5.84 -12.90 8.06
CA ALA A 20 7.06 -12.21 7.66
C ALA A 20 8.32 -13.06 7.95
N ALA A 21 8.37 -13.71 9.13
CA ALA A 21 9.47 -14.59 9.51
C ALA A 21 9.49 -15.89 8.68
N ALA A 22 8.32 -16.36 8.24
CA ALA A 22 8.20 -17.51 7.33
C ALA A 22 8.56 -17.20 5.86
N GLY A 23 8.93 -15.95 5.53
CA GLY A 23 9.41 -15.55 4.21
C GLY A 23 8.40 -14.78 3.35
N TYR A 24 7.21 -14.47 3.87
CA TYR A 24 6.23 -13.63 3.16
C TYR A 24 6.65 -12.16 3.27
N GLN A 25 7.34 -11.67 2.23
CA GLN A 25 8.01 -10.37 2.28
C GLN A 25 7.27 -9.24 1.55
N TYR A 26 6.32 -9.55 0.67
CA TYR A 26 5.70 -8.56 -0.21
C TYR A 26 4.28 -8.21 0.24
N VAL A 27 4.01 -6.91 0.30
CA VAL A 27 2.69 -6.31 0.49
C VAL A 27 2.32 -5.67 -0.84
N ASN A 28 1.36 -6.28 -1.54
CA ASN A 28 0.92 -5.83 -2.85
C ASN A 28 -0.39 -5.06 -2.70
N LEU A 29 -0.39 -3.78 -3.10
CA LEU A 29 -1.61 -3.00 -3.21
C LEU A 29 -2.18 -3.17 -4.62
N ASP A 30 -3.34 -3.83 -4.69
CA ASP A 30 -4.04 -4.12 -5.93
C ASP A 30 -4.92 -2.94 -6.38
N ASP A 31 -5.84 -3.17 -7.32
CA ASP A 31 -6.63 -2.13 -7.99
C ASP A 31 -7.47 -1.25 -7.03
N CYS A 32 -7.97 -0.13 -7.57
CA CYS A 32 -8.76 0.89 -6.87
C CYS A 32 -7.96 1.77 -5.88
N TRP A 33 -6.64 1.91 -6.06
CA TRP A 33 -5.86 2.90 -5.31
C TRP A 33 -5.77 4.26 -6.02
N GLN A 34 -5.78 4.23 -7.35
CA GLN A 34 -5.70 5.40 -8.23
C GLN A 34 -7.07 6.07 -8.42
N LEU A 35 -7.08 7.40 -8.59
CA LEU A 35 -8.30 8.17 -8.86
C LEU A 35 -8.21 8.97 -10.16
N THR A 36 -7.14 9.73 -10.35
CA THR A 36 -6.98 10.62 -11.52
C THR A 36 -5.57 10.58 -12.08
N ARG A 37 -5.42 10.97 -13.35
CA ARG A 37 -4.12 11.35 -13.92
C ARG A 37 -4.11 12.86 -14.17
N ASP A 38 -3.02 13.52 -13.84
CA ASP A 38 -2.86 14.96 -14.15
C ASP A 38 -2.45 15.19 -15.61
N SER A 39 -2.26 16.45 -15.99
CA SER A 39 -1.87 16.85 -17.35
C SER A 39 -0.48 16.35 -17.77
N GLN A 40 0.35 15.89 -16.83
CA GLN A 40 1.64 15.27 -17.09
C GLN A 40 1.56 13.74 -17.14
N GLY A 41 0.36 13.17 -16.95
CA GLY A 41 0.11 11.73 -16.95
C GLY A 41 0.45 11.04 -15.62
N ILE A 42 0.77 11.80 -14.57
CA ILE A 42 1.09 11.26 -13.25
C ILE A 42 -0.19 10.76 -12.59
N ILE A 43 -0.14 9.54 -12.05
CA ILE A 43 -1.26 8.90 -11.35
C ILE A 43 -1.32 9.44 -9.92
N HIS A 44 -2.50 9.93 -9.53
CA HIS A 44 -2.78 10.39 -8.18
C HIS A 44 -3.66 9.38 -7.46
N PRO A 45 -3.33 9.02 -6.20
CA PRO A 45 -4.17 8.14 -5.40
C PRO A 45 -5.49 8.81 -5.01
N ASP A 46 -6.51 8.02 -4.67
CA ASP A 46 -7.73 8.55 -4.05
C ASP A 46 -7.38 9.22 -2.70
N PRO A 47 -7.54 10.55 -2.55
CA PRO A 47 -7.18 11.27 -1.33
C PRO A 47 -8.08 10.95 -0.15
N GLN A 48 -9.30 10.42 -0.36
CA GLN A 48 -10.16 9.96 0.73
C GLN A 48 -9.71 8.60 1.26
N ALA A 49 -9.27 7.71 0.36
CA ALA A 49 -8.76 6.40 0.72
C ALA A 49 -7.34 6.45 1.29
N PHE A 50 -6.49 7.31 0.73
CA PHE A 50 -5.07 7.48 1.05
C PHE A 50 -4.75 8.96 1.37
N PRO A 51 -5.27 9.50 2.48
CA PRO A 51 -5.10 10.92 2.84
C PRO A 51 -3.64 11.33 3.08
N SER A 52 -2.75 10.37 3.36
CA SER A 52 -1.30 10.59 3.50
C SER A 52 -0.51 10.16 2.25
N GLY A 53 -1.20 9.80 1.17
CA GLY A 53 -0.62 9.29 -0.07
C GLY A 53 -0.06 7.87 0.03
N ILE A 54 0.35 7.33 -1.12
CA ILE A 54 0.94 5.99 -1.23
C ILE A 54 2.35 5.93 -0.64
N SER A 55 3.14 7.01 -0.74
CA SER A 55 4.49 7.07 -0.16
C SER A 55 4.47 6.78 1.34
N ALA A 56 3.56 7.39 2.09
CA ALA A 56 3.45 7.16 3.54
C ALA A 56 3.04 5.72 3.90
N LEU A 57 2.33 5.02 3.00
CA LEU A 57 2.05 3.60 3.15
C LEU A 57 3.29 2.76 2.84
N ALA A 58 4.01 3.07 1.77
CA ALA A 58 5.25 2.38 1.41
C ALA A 58 6.32 2.52 2.52
N ASP A 59 6.49 3.72 3.09
CA ASP A 59 7.41 3.95 4.21
C ASP A 59 7.02 3.12 5.44
N TYR A 60 5.71 2.99 5.71
CA TYR A 60 5.23 2.13 6.79
C TYR A 60 5.59 0.67 6.55
N VAL A 61 5.35 0.16 5.34
CA VAL A 61 5.69 -1.22 4.96
C VAL A 61 7.20 -1.47 5.12
N HIS A 62 8.04 -0.54 4.64
CA HIS A 62 9.50 -0.63 4.78
C HIS A 62 9.97 -0.60 6.24
N SER A 63 9.32 0.19 7.11
CA SER A 63 9.63 0.21 8.56
C SER A 63 9.41 -1.15 9.24
N ARG A 64 8.60 -2.03 8.65
CA ARG A 64 8.38 -3.41 9.10
C ARG A 64 9.28 -4.44 8.42
N LYS A 65 10.29 -3.99 7.67
CA LYS A 65 11.21 -4.84 6.88
C LYS A 65 10.48 -5.67 5.81
N LEU A 66 9.31 -5.21 5.37
CA LEU A 66 8.56 -5.77 4.25
C LEU A 66 8.81 -4.94 2.98
N LYS A 67 8.49 -5.49 1.82
CA LYS A 67 8.59 -4.87 0.50
C LYS A 67 7.21 -4.45 0.02
N PHE A 68 7.12 -3.31 -0.64
CA PHE A 68 5.86 -2.80 -1.18
C PHE A 68 5.81 -2.95 -2.70
N SER A 69 4.66 -3.38 -3.22
CA SER A 69 4.36 -3.39 -4.65
C SER A 69 3.05 -2.67 -4.92
N LEU A 70 2.94 -2.08 -6.09
CA LEU A 70 1.79 -1.28 -6.50
C LEU A 70 1.30 -1.76 -7.87
N TYR A 71 0.01 -2.04 -7.96
CA TYR A 71 -0.65 -2.40 -9.21
C TYR A 71 -0.79 -1.18 -10.15
N SER A 72 -0.70 -1.41 -11.46
CA SER A 72 -1.16 -0.44 -12.46
C SER A 72 -1.79 -1.19 -13.62
N GLY A 73 -2.92 -0.66 -14.11
CA GLY A 73 -3.55 -1.02 -15.38
C GLY A 73 -3.49 0.16 -16.36
N THR A 74 -3.70 -0.13 -17.65
CA THR A 74 -3.87 0.89 -18.71
C THR A 74 -5.20 1.58 -18.61
#